data_AF-A0A8C1PYB9-F1
#
_entry.id   AF-A0A8C1PYB9-F1
#
_cell.length_a   1.000
_cell.length_b   1.000
_cell.length_c   1.000
_cell.angle_alpha   90.00
_cell.angle_beta   90.00
_cell.angle_gamma   90.00
#
_symmetry.space_group_name_H-M   'P 1'
#
loop_
_entity.id
_entity.type
_entity.pdbx_description
1 polymer ?
#
loop_
_entity_poly.entity_id
_entity_poly.type
_entity_poly.pdbx_seq_one_letter_code
_entity_poly.pdbx_strand_id
1 'polypeptide(L)'
;VFRQILLIGGSNPIEDVEKFKTQGANIVIATPGRLEDMFRRKADGLDLATAVKSLDVLVLDEADRLLDMGFEVSLNTILGYLPKQRRTGLFSATQTQELEKLVRAGLRNPVRITVKEKGVAASSVQKTPARLSNYYTVILFKGDIVCIFCAYIAHSLIKLNTPSISSFVHRCGRTARIGNQGNALVFLLPMEESYVNFLSINQKCPLQLYPPVKDVVDVLPKLKAMALGDRAMFEKGMKAFVSCVQAYAKHECSLIFRIKDLDFAALARGFALLRLPKMPELRGKTFPDFKQEAINTDSIRFKDKNREKQRQKWLADLKEKETPLKKNFIKNKAWSKQKNKKERKKKKASKRKLDEESDVDNEDLNELLNDTRLLKKLKKGKISEEDFDKHLSSAGSSRPKPAEVDSSDGDGE
;
A
#
# COMPACT_ATOMS: atom_id res chain seq x y z
N VAL A 1 -31.62 -4.69 6.43
CA VAL A 1 -30.36 -5.45 6.55
C VAL A 1 -29.22 -4.56 6.08
N PHE A 2 -28.20 -4.32 6.90
CA PHE A 2 -27.04 -3.53 6.49
C PHE A 2 -26.20 -4.33 5.48
N ARG A 3 -25.84 -3.71 4.35
CA ARG A 3 -24.98 -4.29 3.33
C ARG A 3 -23.54 -3.87 3.57
N GLN A 4 -22.62 -4.83 3.57
CA GLN A 4 -21.19 -4.59 3.73
C GLN A 4 -20.43 -4.89 2.44
N ILE A 5 -19.44 -4.06 2.13
CA ILE A 5 -18.50 -4.29 1.02
C ILE A 5 -17.07 -4.25 1.56
N LEU A 6 -16.24 -5.16 1.04
CA LEU A 6 -14.82 -5.28 1.35
C LEU A 6 -13.98 -4.79 0.16
N LEU A 7 -13.11 -3.80 0.39
CA LEU A 7 -12.26 -3.18 -0.62
C LEU A 7 -10.78 -3.33 -0.23
N ILE A 8 -10.15 -4.41 -0.68
CA ILE A 8 -8.75 -4.73 -0.33
C ILE A 8 -7.86 -4.87 -1.56
N GLY A 9 -6.57 -4.60 -1.40
CA GLY A 9 -5.58 -4.83 -2.46
C GLY A 9 -5.46 -6.31 -2.86
N GLY A 10 -5.09 -6.56 -4.12
CA GLY A 10 -4.83 -7.92 -4.65
C GLY A 10 -5.94 -8.50 -5.53
N SER A 11 -7.16 -7.94 -5.49
CA SER A 11 -8.26 -8.24 -6.43
C SER A 11 -8.32 -7.23 -7.59
N ASN A 12 -9.09 -7.55 -8.63
CA ASN A 12 -9.33 -6.63 -9.75
C ASN A 12 -10.22 -5.47 -9.29
N PRO A 13 -9.75 -4.20 -9.36
CA PRO A 13 -10.55 -3.05 -8.90
C PRO A 13 -11.85 -2.83 -9.67
N ILE A 14 -11.94 -3.30 -10.93
CA ILE A 14 -13.15 -3.14 -11.75
C ILE A 14 -14.30 -3.96 -11.17
N GLU A 15 -14.03 -5.16 -10.67
CA GLU A 15 -15.03 -6.01 -10.01
C GLU A 15 -15.58 -5.35 -8.75
N ASP A 16 -14.74 -4.61 -8.02
CA ASP A 16 -15.17 -3.87 -6.82
C ASP A 16 -16.09 -2.70 -7.20
N VAL A 17 -15.82 -2.01 -8.31
CA VAL A 17 -16.69 -0.97 -8.86
C VAL A 17 -18.07 -1.54 -9.22
N GLU A 18 -18.09 -2.66 -9.96
CA GLU A 18 -19.33 -3.30 -10.38
C GLU A 18 -20.17 -3.79 -9.20
N LYS A 19 -19.53 -4.39 -8.18
CA LYS A 19 -20.19 -4.79 -6.93
C LYS A 19 -20.80 -3.59 -6.20
N PHE A 20 -20.06 -2.49 -6.09
CA PHE A 20 -20.57 -1.29 -5.43
C PHE A 20 -21.76 -0.69 -6.19
N LYS A 21 -21.71 -0.64 -7.52
CA LYS A 21 -22.81 -0.13 -8.36
C LYS A 21 -24.07 -0.96 -8.26
N THR A 22 -23.93 -2.29 -8.28
CA THR A 22 -25.07 -3.21 -8.30
C THR A 22 -25.73 -3.34 -6.93
N GLN A 23 -24.94 -3.31 -5.86
CA GLN A 23 -25.43 -3.65 -4.51
C GLN A 23 -25.51 -2.46 -3.56
N GLY A 24 -24.75 -1.39 -3.82
CA GLY A 24 -24.49 -0.34 -2.84
C GLY A 24 -23.79 -0.85 -1.58
N ALA A 25 -23.50 0.03 -0.63
CA ALA A 25 -22.97 -0.36 0.68
C ALA A 25 -23.46 0.58 1.77
N ASN A 26 -23.81 0.03 2.93
CA ASN A 26 -23.99 0.79 4.16
C ASN A 26 -22.71 0.79 5.00
N ILE A 27 -21.92 -0.29 4.90
CA ILE A 27 -20.65 -0.46 5.62
C ILE A 27 -19.56 -0.77 4.60
N VAL A 28 -18.47 -0.01 4.63
CA VAL A 28 -17.31 -0.25 3.76
C VAL A 28 -16.11 -0.55 4.64
N ILE A 29 -15.53 -1.74 4.46
CA ILE A 29 -14.27 -2.14 5.09
C ILE A 29 -13.20 -2.09 4.02
N ALA A 30 -12.17 -1.26 4.19
CA ALA A 30 -11.21 -1.03 3.12
C ALA A 30 -9.78 -0.83 3.62
N THR A 31 -8.81 -1.27 2.82
CA THR A 31 -7.41 -0.83 2.95
C THR A 31 -7.24 0.55 2.33
N PRO A 32 -6.45 1.48 2.92
CA PRO A 32 -6.35 2.86 2.43
C PRO A 32 -6.03 2.97 0.95
N GLY A 33 -5.04 2.21 0.45
CA GLY A 33 -4.65 2.27 -0.97
C GLY A 33 -5.77 1.87 -1.94
N ARG A 34 -6.57 0.85 -1.61
CA ARG A 34 -7.72 0.45 -2.45
C ARG A 34 -8.87 1.45 -2.33
N LEU A 35 -9.14 1.98 -1.14
CA LEU A 35 -10.19 2.98 -0.95
C LEU A 35 -9.88 4.27 -1.71
N GLU A 36 -8.61 4.72 -1.68
CA GLU A 36 -8.16 5.87 -2.45
C GLU A 36 -8.31 5.66 -3.96
N ASP A 37 -7.95 4.47 -4.48
CA ASP A 37 -8.16 4.12 -5.90
C ASP A 37 -9.65 4.21 -6.26
N MET A 38 -10.54 3.74 -5.38
CA MET A 38 -11.99 3.82 -5.60
C MET A 38 -12.51 5.26 -5.66
N PHE A 39 -11.98 6.18 -4.84
CA PHE A 39 -12.33 7.61 -4.92
C PHE A 39 -11.89 8.26 -6.24
N ARG A 40 -10.79 7.80 -6.85
CA ARG A 40 -10.25 8.35 -8.09
C ARG A 40 -10.95 7.83 -9.35
N ARG A 41 -11.70 6.74 -9.25
CA ARG A 41 -12.36 6.04 -10.39
C ARG A 41 -13.72 6.61 -10.80
N LYS A 42 -13.87 7.93 -10.70
CA LYS A 42 -15.07 8.63 -11.21
C LYS A 42 -15.31 8.37 -12.71
N ALA A 43 -14.22 8.26 -13.48
CA ALA A 43 -14.28 7.95 -14.92
C ALA A 43 -14.85 6.55 -15.22
N ASP A 44 -14.73 5.60 -14.28
CA ASP A 44 -15.30 4.24 -14.41
C ASP A 44 -16.80 4.23 -14.00
N GLY A 45 -17.41 5.40 -13.81
CA GLY A 45 -18.82 5.59 -13.43
C GLY A 45 -19.11 5.39 -11.95
N LEU A 46 -18.09 5.33 -11.08
CA LEU A 46 -18.26 5.28 -9.63
C LEU A 46 -17.98 6.65 -9.01
N ASP A 47 -19.03 7.41 -8.68
CA ASP A 47 -18.87 8.64 -7.89
C ASP A 47 -18.98 8.35 -6.38
N LEU A 48 -17.98 7.66 -5.86
CA LEU A 48 -17.92 7.33 -4.43
C LEU A 48 -17.87 8.58 -3.56
N ALA A 49 -17.24 9.66 -4.04
CA ALA A 49 -17.16 10.93 -3.31
C ALA A 49 -18.54 11.53 -3.02
N THR A 50 -19.48 11.41 -3.97
CA THR A 50 -20.87 11.82 -3.75
C THR A 50 -21.60 10.87 -2.79
N ALA A 51 -21.37 9.56 -2.91
CA ALA A 51 -22.01 8.56 -2.04
C ALA A 51 -21.62 8.72 -0.56
N VAL A 52 -20.36 9.07 -0.26
CA VAL A 52 -19.87 9.24 1.12
C VAL A 52 -20.24 10.58 1.76
N LYS A 53 -20.95 11.48 1.06
CA LYS A 53 -21.43 12.75 1.66
C LYS A 53 -22.36 12.52 2.86
N SER A 54 -23.05 11.38 2.88
CA SER A 54 -23.93 10.93 3.96
C SER A 54 -23.21 10.07 5.03
N LEU A 55 -21.87 10.04 5.02
CA LEU A 55 -21.12 9.21 5.96
C LEU A 55 -21.20 9.74 7.40
N ASP A 56 -21.83 8.95 8.27
CA ASP A 56 -21.98 9.31 9.69
C ASP A 56 -20.79 8.90 10.57
N VAL A 57 -20.12 7.78 10.23
CA VAL A 57 -19.12 7.14 11.11
C VAL A 57 -17.89 6.73 10.30
N LEU A 58 -16.72 7.15 10.77
CA LEU A 58 -15.41 6.71 10.29
C LEU A 58 -14.68 5.98 11.41
N VAL A 59 -14.17 4.77 11.14
CA VAL A 59 -13.33 4.02 12.08
C VAL A 59 -11.94 3.85 11.47
N LEU A 60 -10.93 4.33 12.18
CA LEU A 60 -9.52 4.11 11.88
C LEU A 60 -9.00 3.08 12.89
N ASP A 61 -8.94 1.82 12.46
CA ASP A 61 -8.41 0.72 13.26
C ASP A 61 -6.91 0.50 12.98
N GLU A 62 -6.18 0.01 13.99
CA GLU A 62 -4.71 -0.11 13.98
C GLU A 62 -4.01 1.14 13.40
N ALA A 63 -4.41 2.32 13.87
CA ALA A 63 -3.99 3.58 13.24
C ALA A 63 -2.46 3.83 13.29
N ASP A 64 -1.75 3.26 14.27
CA ASP A 64 -0.29 3.24 14.31
C ASP A 64 0.31 2.50 13.09
N ARG A 65 -0.27 1.35 12.71
CA ARG A 65 0.14 0.57 11.54
C ARG A 65 -0.06 1.31 10.24
N LEU A 66 -1.18 2.02 10.11
CA LEU A 66 -1.48 2.74 8.88
C LEU A 66 -0.41 3.81 8.59
N LEU A 67 0.10 4.45 9.64
CA LEU A 67 1.19 5.43 9.54
C LEU A 67 2.55 4.75 9.30
N ASP A 68 2.88 3.69 10.06
CA ASP A 68 4.11 2.89 9.87
C ASP A 68 4.26 2.39 8.41
N MET A 69 3.14 2.04 7.77
CA MET A 69 3.11 1.53 6.39
C MET A 69 3.21 2.64 5.32
N GLY A 70 3.31 3.90 5.71
CA GLY A 70 3.40 5.04 4.80
C GLY A 70 2.09 5.43 4.13
N PHE A 71 0.93 5.04 4.70
CA PHE A 71 -0.38 5.44 4.16
C PHE A 71 -0.80 6.86 4.56
N GLU A 72 0.06 7.67 5.16
CA GLU A 72 -0.26 9.04 5.57
C GLU A 72 -0.83 9.89 4.41
N VAL A 73 -0.23 9.81 3.22
CA VAL A 73 -0.70 10.54 2.03
C VAL A 73 -2.07 10.04 1.58
N SER A 74 -2.26 8.72 1.54
CA SER A 74 -3.53 8.09 1.17
C SER A 74 -4.63 8.44 2.15
N LEU A 75 -4.33 8.42 3.47
CA LEU A 75 -5.27 8.80 4.52
C LEU A 75 -5.66 10.27 4.41
N ASN A 76 -4.71 11.19 4.24
CA ASN A 76 -5.02 12.60 4.06
C ASN A 76 -5.91 12.84 2.83
N THR A 77 -5.66 12.12 1.73
CA THR A 77 -6.49 12.17 0.53
C THR A 77 -7.91 11.67 0.80
N ILE A 78 -8.05 10.51 1.44
CA ILE A 78 -9.35 9.94 1.82
C ILE A 78 -10.11 10.91 2.73
N LEU A 79 -9.47 11.40 3.80
CA LEU A 79 -10.07 12.34 4.75
C LEU A 79 -10.55 13.63 4.07
N GLY A 80 -9.90 14.04 2.97
CA GLY A 80 -10.32 15.17 2.14
C GLY A 80 -11.61 14.93 1.33
N TYR A 81 -11.92 13.68 0.97
CA TYR A 81 -13.19 13.32 0.33
C TYR A 81 -14.34 13.17 1.33
N LEU A 82 -14.04 12.86 2.60
CA LEU A 82 -15.05 12.57 3.61
C LEU A 82 -15.68 13.84 4.21
N PRO A 83 -16.99 13.82 4.54
CA PRO A 83 -17.69 14.97 5.10
C PRO A 83 -17.09 15.39 6.45
N LYS A 84 -16.91 16.69 6.68
CA LYS A 84 -16.34 17.23 7.94
C LYS A 84 -17.20 16.93 9.17
N GLN A 85 -18.51 16.84 8.99
CA GLN A 85 -19.47 16.49 10.04
C GLN A 85 -19.66 14.97 10.04
N ARG A 86 -18.86 14.29 10.85
CA ARG A 86 -18.93 12.84 11.06
C ARG A 86 -18.39 12.49 12.43
N ARG A 87 -18.76 11.32 12.96
CA ARG A 87 -18.14 10.74 14.15
C ARG A 87 -16.92 9.93 13.70
N THR A 88 -15.74 10.24 14.24
CA THR A 88 -14.53 9.46 13.94
C THR A 88 -14.10 8.72 15.21
N GLY A 89 -13.95 7.40 15.11
CA GLY A 89 -13.30 6.57 16.12
C GLY A 89 -11.90 6.20 15.65
N LEU A 90 -10.88 6.49 16.46
CA LEU A 90 -9.50 6.10 16.19
C LEU A 90 -9.08 5.10 17.26
N PHE A 91 -8.70 3.90 16.83
CA PHE A 91 -8.30 2.79 17.68
C PHE A 91 -6.85 2.42 17.35
N SER A 92 -6.03 2.34 18.40
CA SER A 92 -4.62 1.95 18.28
C SER A 92 -4.17 1.29 19.57
N ALA A 93 -3.36 0.24 19.44
CA ALA A 93 -2.74 -0.42 20.58
C ALA A 93 -1.58 0.41 21.16
N THR A 94 -0.93 1.22 20.33
CA THR A 94 0.19 2.05 20.75
C THR A 94 -0.09 3.53 20.55
N GLN A 95 0.60 4.36 21.32
CA GLN A 95 0.55 5.80 21.15
C GLN A 95 1.91 6.30 20.65
N THR A 96 1.93 6.83 19.43
CA THR A 96 3.11 7.45 18.81
C THR A 96 2.87 8.95 18.59
N GLN A 97 3.94 9.74 18.44
CA GLN A 97 3.82 11.17 18.14
C GLN A 97 3.21 11.43 16.76
N GLU A 98 3.42 10.53 15.81
CA GLU A 98 2.82 10.59 14.46
C GLU A 98 1.29 10.40 14.53
N LEU A 99 0.83 9.53 15.43
CA LEU A 99 -0.59 9.33 15.67
C LEU A 99 -1.27 10.61 16.18
N GLU A 100 -0.59 11.40 17.01
CA GLU A 100 -1.11 12.70 17.47
C GLU A 100 -1.34 13.69 16.32
N LYS A 101 -0.50 13.66 15.28
CA LYS A 101 -0.72 14.48 14.07
C LYS A 101 -1.96 14.02 13.33
N LEU A 102 -2.14 12.70 13.18
CA LEU A 102 -3.34 12.12 12.56
C LEU A 102 -4.61 12.45 13.36
N VAL A 103 -4.53 12.43 14.69
CA VAL A 103 -5.63 12.83 15.57
C VAL A 103 -6.03 14.29 15.31
N ARG A 104 -5.06 15.21 15.22
CA ARG A 104 -5.33 16.62 14.93
C ARG A 104 -5.94 16.86 13.54
N ALA A 105 -5.57 16.06 12.54
CA ALA A 105 -6.09 16.19 11.19
C ALA A 105 -7.46 15.52 10.98
N GLY A 106 -7.71 14.39 11.66
CA GLY A 106 -8.86 13.51 11.40
C GLY A 106 -10.01 13.60 12.41
N LEU A 107 -9.79 14.19 13.59
CA LEU A 107 -10.78 14.26 14.68
C LEU A 107 -11.15 15.70 15.03
N ARG A 108 -12.43 15.91 15.37
CA ARG A 108 -12.94 17.19 15.89
C ARG A 108 -13.32 16.99 17.36
N ASN A 109 -12.75 17.79 18.25
CA ASN A 109 -12.93 17.69 19.71
C ASN A 109 -12.81 16.25 20.26
N PRO A 110 -11.67 15.56 20.06
CA PRO A 110 -11.52 14.17 20.44
C PRO A 110 -11.54 13.99 21.96
N VAL A 111 -12.36 13.06 22.45
CA VAL A 111 -12.25 12.53 23.81
C VAL A 111 -11.24 11.39 23.80
N ARG A 112 -10.18 11.53 24.60
CA ARG A 112 -9.12 10.53 24.65
C ARG A 112 -9.33 9.57 25.81
N ILE A 113 -9.58 8.30 25.48
CA ILE A 113 -9.70 7.21 26.46
C ILE A 113 -8.40 6.42 26.45
N THR A 114 -7.67 6.41 27.56
CA THR A 114 -6.45 5.60 27.72
C THR A 114 -6.71 4.55 28.79
N VAL A 115 -6.76 3.28 28.39
CA VAL A 115 -6.87 2.16 29.33
C VAL A 115 -5.45 1.76 29.75
N LYS A 116 -5.17 1.84 31.05
CA LYS A 116 -3.94 1.32 31.65
C LYS A 116 -4.29 0.09 32.48
N GLU A 117 -3.55 -1.01 32.34
CA GLU A 117 -3.71 -2.16 33.24
C GLU A 117 -3.33 -1.78 34.68
N LYS A 118 -4.16 -2.17 35.66
CA LYS A 118 -3.87 -2.01 37.08
C LYS A 118 -2.70 -2.93 37.46
N GLY A 119 -1.67 -2.39 38.12
CA GLY A 119 -0.56 -3.18 38.68
C GLY A 119 0.81 -2.96 38.03
N VAL A 120 0.88 -2.19 36.94
CA VAL A 120 2.15 -1.77 36.36
C VAL A 120 2.59 -0.47 37.05
N ALA A 121 3.64 -0.53 37.88
CA ALA A 121 4.27 0.65 38.45
C ALA A 121 4.59 1.66 37.34
N ALA A 122 4.50 2.97 37.62
CA ALA A 122 4.69 4.04 36.63
C ALA A 122 6.02 3.96 35.84
N SER A 123 7.00 3.20 36.35
CA SER A 123 8.29 2.93 35.73
C SER A 123 8.28 1.83 34.64
N SER A 124 7.33 0.89 34.63
CA SER A 124 7.40 -0.32 33.81
C SER A 124 6.29 -0.44 32.76
N VAL A 125 5.99 0.62 31.99
CA VAL A 125 4.99 0.60 30.89
C VAL A 125 5.25 -0.55 29.90
N GLN A 126 4.66 -1.72 30.14
CA GLN A 126 4.78 -2.88 29.27
C GLN A 126 3.76 -2.75 28.13
N LYS A 127 4.23 -2.88 26.88
CA LYS A 127 3.36 -2.76 25.69
C LYS A 127 2.63 -4.06 25.34
N THR A 128 2.89 -5.14 26.06
CA THR A 128 2.28 -6.47 25.89
C THR A 128 1.34 -6.78 27.05
N PRO A 129 0.32 -7.65 26.85
CA PRO A 129 -0.61 -8.04 27.92
C PRO A 129 0.11 -8.65 29.14
N ALA A 130 -0.33 -8.36 30.36
CA ALA A 130 0.33 -8.88 31.57
C ALA A 130 0.35 -10.42 31.67
N ARG A 131 -0.65 -11.10 31.12
CA ARG A 131 -0.75 -12.58 31.11
C ARG A 131 -0.04 -13.25 29.93
N LEU A 132 0.75 -12.47 29.17
CA LEU A 132 1.53 -12.96 28.04
C LEU A 132 2.98 -13.24 28.46
N SER A 133 3.40 -14.50 28.34
CA SER A 133 4.79 -14.90 28.51
C SER A 133 5.49 -14.95 27.15
N ASN A 134 6.51 -14.12 26.97
CA ASN A 134 7.30 -14.08 25.75
C ASN A 134 8.62 -14.84 25.94
N TYR A 135 8.89 -15.76 25.03
CA TYR A 135 10.04 -16.63 25.03
C TYR A 135 10.84 -16.47 23.73
N TYR A 136 12.14 -16.70 23.78
CA TYR A 136 12.98 -16.83 22.59
C TYR A 136 13.84 -18.09 22.69
N THR A 137 14.17 -18.69 21.57
CA THR A 137 15.18 -19.75 21.48
C THR A 137 16.12 -19.46 20.33
N VAL A 138 17.39 -19.76 20.55
CA VAL A 138 18.42 -19.64 19.51
C VAL A 138 18.48 -20.96 18.75
N ILE A 139 18.26 -20.93 17.44
CA ILE A 139 18.39 -22.09 16.55
C ILE A 139 19.68 -21.98 15.73
N LEU A 140 20.41 -23.07 15.64
CA LEU A 140 21.48 -23.26 14.66
C LEU A 140 20.96 -24.07 13.47
N PHE A 141 21.25 -23.63 12.24
CA PHE A 141 21.01 -24.43 11.04
C PHE A 141 22.03 -25.57 10.84
N LYS A 142 22.55 -26.13 11.95
CA LYS A 142 23.45 -27.29 11.93
C LYS A 142 22.63 -28.56 11.97
N GLY A 143 22.77 -29.38 10.93
CA GLY A 143 22.41 -30.80 10.92
C GLY A 143 20.92 -31.10 10.86
N ASP A 144 20.15 -30.73 11.87
CA ASP A 144 18.99 -31.56 12.26
C ASP A 144 17.70 -30.77 12.54
N ILE A 145 17.69 -29.46 12.30
CA ILE A 145 16.52 -28.62 12.60
C ILE A 145 16.04 -27.92 11.33
N VAL A 146 15.10 -28.56 10.66
CA VAL A 146 14.19 -27.88 9.73
C VAL A 146 12.92 -27.51 10.48
N CYS A 147 12.96 -26.37 11.18
CA CYS A 147 11.75 -25.70 11.63
C CYS A 147 11.48 -24.44 10.82
N ILE A 148 11.74 -24.48 9.51
CA ILE A 148 11.19 -23.48 8.59
C ILE A 148 10.01 -24.15 7.89
N PHE A 149 8.84 -24.11 8.51
CA PHE A 149 7.51 -24.12 7.87
C PHE A 149 6.46 -24.65 8.86
N CYS A 150 5.88 -23.74 9.63
CA CYS A 150 4.47 -23.82 9.96
C CYS A 150 3.90 -22.41 10.11
N ALA A 151 3.62 -21.79 8.97
CA ALA A 151 2.45 -20.93 8.89
C ALA A 151 1.25 -21.88 8.77
N TYR A 152 0.25 -21.69 9.63
CA TYR A 152 -0.92 -22.55 9.85
C TYR A 152 -0.69 -23.71 10.82
N ILE A 153 -0.99 -23.46 12.10
CA ILE A 153 -2.03 -24.17 12.86
C ILE A 153 -2.34 -23.34 14.11
N ALA A 154 -3.60 -23.37 14.52
CA ALA A 154 -4.17 -22.70 15.68
C ALA A 154 -3.38 -23.01 16.97
N HIS A 155 -2.45 -22.12 17.33
CA HIS A 155 -1.94 -21.75 18.66
C HIS A 155 -0.64 -20.96 18.44
N SER A 156 -0.78 -19.66 18.22
CA SER A 156 0.19 -18.60 18.57
C SER A 156 1.70 -18.88 18.39
N LEU A 157 2.15 -19.31 17.20
CA LEU A 157 3.56 -19.29 16.82
C LEU A 157 3.89 -18.07 15.95
N ILE A 158 4.85 -17.26 16.40
CA ILE A 158 5.29 -16.05 15.70
C ILE A 158 6.22 -16.46 14.55
N LYS A 159 5.84 -16.01 13.35
CA LYS A 159 6.54 -16.15 12.05
C LYS A 159 8.07 -16.08 12.19
N LEU A 160 8.77 -17.00 11.52
CA LEU A 160 10.25 -17.09 11.40
C LEU A 160 10.92 -15.93 10.62
N ASN A 161 10.18 -14.84 10.36
CA ASN A 161 10.77 -13.58 9.91
C ASN A 161 10.58 -12.62 11.06
N THR A 162 11.68 -12.21 11.69
CA THR A 162 11.70 -11.18 12.73
C THR A 162 10.88 -9.99 12.24
N PRO A 163 9.69 -9.77 12.84
CA PRO A 163 8.82 -8.70 12.40
C PRO A 163 9.48 -7.35 12.69
N SER A 164 9.03 -6.32 11.97
CA SER A 164 9.22 -4.94 12.42
C SER A 164 8.85 -4.84 13.91
N ILE A 165 9.58 -4.01 14.63
CA ILE A 165 9.56 -3.88 16.08
C ILE A 165 8.13 -3.73 16.60
N SER A 166 7.39 -2.84 15.95
CA SER A 166 6.00 -2.55 16.24
C SER A 166 5.14 -3.79 15.97
N SER A 167 5.36 -4.48 14.84
CA SER A 167 4.60 -5.67 14.44
C SER A 167 4.81 -6.86 15.39
N PHE A 168 5.95 -6.96 16.08
CA PHE A 168 6.18 -8.00 17.09
C PHE A 168 5.12 -7.96 18.20
N VAL A 169 4.95 -6.79 18.82
CA VAL A 169 4.01 -6.56 19.93
C VAL A 169 2.58 -6.90 19.54
N HIS A 170 2.19 -6.47 18.33
CA HIS A 170 0.85 -6.73 17.80
C HIS A 170 0.63 -8.23 17.48
N ARG A 171 1.67 -8.96 17.08
CA ARG A 171 1.58 -10.40 16.81
C ARG A 171 1.48 -11.22 18.09
N CYS A 172 2.33 -10.94 19.07
CA CYS A 172 2.28 -11.64 20.35
C CYS A 172 1.00 -11.29 21.12
N GLY A 173 0.51 -10.05 21.00
CA GLY A 173 -0.80 -9.61 21.53
C GLY A 173 -2.04 -10.21 20.85
N ARG A 174 -1.88 -11.17 19.92
CA ARG A 174 -2.98 -12.00 19.41
C ARG A 174 -3.41 -13.09 20.40
N THR A 175 -2.50 -13.48 21.29
CA THR A 175 -2.77 -14.39 22.40
C THR A 175 -3.01 -13.60 23.70
N ALA A 176 -3.32 -14.28 24.80
CA ALA A 176 -3.59 -13.67 26.10
C ALA A 176 -4.69 -12.58 26.08
N ARG A 177 -5.75 -12.78 25.28
CA ARG A 177 -6.89 -11.86 25.16
C ARG A 177 -8.04 -12.26 26.07
N ILE A 178 -8.83 -11.27 26.50
CA ILE A 178 -10.06 -11.47 27.29
C ILE A 178 -9.77 -12.30 28.56
N GLY A 179 -8.70 -11.94 29.28
CA GLY A 179 -8.32 -12.61 30.53
C GLY A 179 -7.67 -13.99 30.38
N ASN A 180 -7.52 -14.52 29.16
CA ASN A 180 -6.79 -15.77 28.95
C ASN A 180 -5.27 -15.58 29.12
N GLN A 181 -4.57 -16.68 29.41
CA GLN A 181 -3.10 -16.72 29.34
C GLN A 181 -2.64 -16.95 27.90
N GLY A 182 -1.41 -16.58 27.60
CA GLY A 182 -0.82 -16.79 26.29
C GLY A 182 0.69 -16.90 26.36
N ASN A 183 1.23 -17.76 25.50
CA ASN A 183 2.67 -17.89 25.29
C ASN A 183 3.01 -17.48 23.87
N ALA A 184 4.16 -16.84 23.70
CA ALA A 184 4.74 -16.51 22.41
C ALA A 184 6.19 -16.95 22.37
N LEU A 185 6.57 -17.73 21.36
CA LEU A 185 7.95 -18.18 21.15
C LEU A 185 8.51 -17.58 19.87
N VAL A 186 9.72 -17.02 19.96
CA VAL A 186 10.48 -16.47 18.83
C VAL A 186 11.71 -17.33 18.57
N PHE A 187 11.91 -17.69 17.32
CA PHE A 187 13.11 -18.38 16.87
C PHE A 187 14.09 -17.35 16.31
N LEU A 188 15.30 -17.32 16.87
CA LEU A 188 16.36 -16.40 16.48
C LEU A 188 17.60 -17.18 16.04
N LEU A 189 18.35 -16.63 15.09
CA LEU A 189 19.71 -17.08 14.80
C LEU A 189 20.68 -16.57 15.88
N PRO A 190 21.84 -17.20 16.08
CA PRO A 190 22.81 -16.75 17.09
C PRO A 190 23.24 -15.29 16.88
N MET A 191 23.35 -14.86 15.62
CA MET A 191 23.66 -13.47 15.26
C MET A 191 22.55 -12.47 15.62
N GLU A 192 21.32 -12.94 15.83
CA GLU A 192 20.13 -12.13 16.08
C GLU A 192 19.82 -12.01 17.57
N GLU A 193 20.62 -12.62 18.45
CA GLU A 193 20.38 -12.60 19.89
C GLU A 193 20.31 -11.16 20.44
N SER A 194 21.10 -10.24 19.87
CA SER A 194 21.05 -8.80 20.17
C SER A 194 19.66 -8.17 19.96
N TYR A 195 18.80 -8.78 19.14
CA TYR A 195 17.41 -8.35 18.94
C TYR A 195 16.58 -8.46 20.23
N VAL A 196 16.89 -9.41 21.12
CA VAL A 196 16.19 -9.56 22.41
C VAL A 196 16.42 -8.34 23.29
N ASN A 197 17.67 -7.90 23.41
CA ASN A 197 18.02 -6.69 24.16
C ASN A 197 17.37 -5.46 23.53
N PHE A 198 17.35 -5.40 22.20
CA PHE A 198 16.73 -4.31 21.46
C PHE A 198 15.19 -4.24 21.68
N LEU A 199 14.50 -5.37 21.70
CA LEU A 199 13.05 -5.45 22.02
C LEU A 199 12.77 -5.04 23.47
N SER A 200 13.61 -5.48 24.40
CA SER A 200 13.51 -5.13 25.82
C SER A 200 13.61 -3.62 26.02
N ILE A 201 14.60 -2.97 25.39
CA ILE A 201 14.85 -1.53 25.55
C ILE A 201 13.78 -0.68 24.84
N ASN A 202 13.47 -0.97 23.58
CA ASN A 202 12.63 -0.07 22.76
C ASN A 202 11.12 -0.31 22.92
N GLN A 203 10.71 -1.55 23.17
CA GLN A 203 9.29 -1.92 23.30
C GLN A 203 8.90 -2.33 24.71
N LYS A 204 9.84 -2.32 25.67
CA LYS A 204 9.60 -2.75 27.06
C LYS A 204 8.96 -4.15 27.09
N CYS A 205 9.42 -5.01 26.18
CA CYS A 205 8.95 -6.38 26.03
C CYS A 205 10.13 -7.32 26.31
N PRO A 206 10.33 -7.73 27.58
CA PRO A 206 11.37 -8.68 27.92
C PRO A 206 10.99 -10.07 27.39
N LEU A 207 11.99 -10.79 26.83
CA LEU A 207 11.84 -12.18 26.42
C LEU A 207 12.68 -13.06 27.33
N GLN A 208 12.15 -14.24 27.68
CA GLN A 208 12.86 -15.24 28.46
C GLN A 208 13.48 -16.30 27.55
N LEU A 209 14.70 -16.73 27.86
CA LEU A 209 15.34 -17.79 27.11
C LEU A 209 14.60 -19.11 27.34
N TYR A 210 14.20 -19.74 26.25
CA TYR A 210 13.70 -21.11 26.23
C TYR A 210 14.80 -22.00 25.65
N PRO A 211 15.24 -23.05 26.37
CA PRO A 211 16.33 -23.88 25.91
C PRO A 211 15.96 -24.64 24.63
N PRO A 212 16.90 -24.81 23.68
CA PRO A 212 16.64 -25.53 22.45
C PRO A 212 16.35 -27.01 22.75
N VAL A 213 15.36 -27.55 22.04
CA VAL A 213 15.03 -28.98 22.10
C VAL A 213 16.14 -29.77 21.42
N LYS A 214 16.72 -30.75 22.13
CA LYS A 214 17.85 -31.57 21.64
C LYS A 214 17.42 -32.73 20.73
N ASP A 215 16.19 -33.22 20.92
CA ASP A 215 15.66 -34.37 20.19
C ASP A 215 14.65 -33.89 19.14
N VAL A 216 15.12 -33.71 17.91
CA VAL A 216 14.33 -33.16 16.80
C VAL A 216 14.34 -34.15 15.65
N VAL A 217 13.14 -34.49 15.15
CA VAL A 217 12.98 -35.37 13.99
C VAL A 217 13.41 -34.64 12.72
N ASP A 218 14.29 -35.25 11.93
CA ASP A 218 14.66 -34.70 10.63
C ASP A 218 13.50 -34.81 9.63
N VAL A 219 12.89 -33.65 9.34
CA VAL A 219 11.80 -33.52 8.36
C VAL A 219 12.30 -33.12 6.98
N LEU A 220 13.61 -32.85 6.80
CA LEU A 220 14.19 -32.41 5.53
C LEU A 220 13.95 -33.41 4.39
N PRO A 221 14.15 -34.73 4.57
CA PRO A 221 13.92 -35.70 3.50
C PRO A 221 12.46 -35.73 3.05
N LYS A 222 11.53 -35.62 4.01
CA LYS A 222 10.09 -35.59 3.75
C LYS A 222 9.68 -34.33 3.00
N LEU A 223 10.21 -33.16 3.38
CA LEU A 223 9.95 -31.89 2.69
C LEU A 223 10.49 -31.89 1.25
N LYS A 224 11.69 -32.44 1.04
CA LYS A 224 12.27 -32.61 -0.30
C LYS A 224 11.44 -33.55 -1.16
N ALA A 225 10.98 -34.69 -0.61
CA ALA A 225 10.08 -35.60 -1.31
C ALA A 225 8.76 -34.92 -1.71
N MET A 226 8.19 -34.07 -0.85
CA MET A 226 7.00 -33.28 -1.19
C MET A 226 7.27 -32.24 -2.29
N ALA A 227 8.44 -31.59 -2.28
CA ALA A 227 8.83 -30.64 -3.32
C ALA A 227 9.08 -31.34 -4.68
N LEU A 228 9.58 -32.57 -4.68
CA LEU A 228 9.74 -33.40 -5.87
C LEU A 228 8.38 -33.91 -6.39
N GLY A 229 7.44 -34.21 -5.50
CA GLY A 229 6.11 -34.69 -5.86
C GLY A 229 5.14 -33.62 -6.38
N ASP A 230 5.31 -32.36 -5.95
CA ASP A 230 4.45 -31.25 -6.39
C ASP A 230 5.24 -29.96 -6.66
N ARG A 231 5.18 -29.52 -7.92
CA ARG A 231 5.76 -28.24 -8.37
C ARG A 231 5.29 -27.05 -7.56
N ALA A 232 4.05 -27.04 -7.07
CA ALA A 232 3.55 -25.91 -6.28
C ALA A 232 4.29 -25.77 -4.94
N MET A 233 4.66 -26.88 -4.31
CA MET A 233 5.47 -26.86 -3.08
C MET A 233 6.89 -26.39 -3.38
N PHE A 234 7.49 -26.87 -4.46
CA PHE A 234 8.80 -26.40 -4.91
C PHE A 234 8.84 -24.87 -5.16
N GLU A 235 7.86 -24.34 -5.91
CA GLU A 235 7.81 -22.90 -6.20
C GLU A 235 7.52 -22.05 -4.97
N LYS A 236 6.67 -22.54 -4.06
CA LYS A 236 6.41 -21.87 -2.78
C LYS A 236 7.66 -21.81 -1.90
N GLY A 237 8.42 -22.91 -1.81
CA GLY A 237 9.71 -22.94 -1.10
C GLY A 237 10.70 -21.92 -1.67
N MET A 238 10.84 -21.89 -2.99
CA MET A 238 11.71 -20.92 -3.68
C MET A 238 11.29 -19.47 -3.41
N LYS A 239 9.99 -19.17 -3.54
CA LYS A 239 9.45 -17.83 -3.28
C LYS A 239 9.62 -17.43 -1.81
N ALA A 240 9.45 -18.37 -0.88
CA ALA A 240 9.60 -18.12 0.55
C ALA A 240 11.06 -17.81 0.90
N PHE A 241 12.02 -18.55 0.34
CA PHE A 241 13.44 -18.26 0.51
C PHE A 241 13.81 -16.86 0.00
N VAL A 242 13.41 -16.50 -1.23
CA VAL A 242 13.67 -15.17 -1.80
C VAL A 242 13.04 -14.08 -0.94
N SER A 243 11.79 -14.29 -0.49
CA SER A 243 11.11 -13.35 0.39
C SER A 243 11.80 -13.21 1.75
N CYS A 244 12.41 -14.27 2.28
CA CYS A 244 13.16 -14.25 3.53
C CYS A 244 14.43 -13.41 3.36
N VAL A 245 15.26 -13.70 2.36
CA VAL A 245 16.48 -12.93 2.07
C VAL A 245 16.17 -11.44 1.82
N GLN A 246 15.12 -11.15 1.05
CA GLN A 246 14.68 -9.77 0.82
C GLN A 246 14.18 -9.09 2.10
N ALA A 247 13.60 -9.83 3.04
CA ALA A 247 13.20 -9.29 4.33
C ALA A 247 14.41 -8.86 5.16
N TYR A 248 15.48 -9.67 5.21
CA TYR A 248 16.75 -9.26 5.84
C TYR A 248 17.34 -8.02 5.17
N ALA A 249 17.26 -7.96 3.84
CA ALA A 249 17.81 -6.84 3.08
C ALA A 249 17.11 -5.50 3.34
N LYS A 250 15.80 -5.55 3.65
CA LYS A 250 14.95 -4.36 3.84
C LYS A 250 14.55 -4.17 5.30
N HIS A 251 15.16 -4.90 6.22
CA HIS A 251 14.78 -4.84 7.63
C HIS A 251 15.16 -3.47 8.23
N GLU A 252 14.30 -2.92 9.07
CA GLU A 252 14.52 -1.63 9.75
C GLU A 252 15.83 -1.65 10.58
N CYS A 253 16.09 -2.77 11.27
CA CYS A 253 17.31 -3.00 12.05
C CYS A 253 18.44 -3.60 11.22
N SER A 254 18.94 -2.88 10.21
CA SER A 254 20.02 -3.34 9.31
C SER A 254 21.34 -3.69 10.02
N LEU A 255 21.58 -3.11 11.21
CA LEU A 255 22.75 -3.40 12.05
C LEU A 255 22.71 -4.80 12.68
N ILE A 256 21.53 -5.29 13.03
CA ILE A 256 21.33 -6.61 13.64
C ILE A 256 21.16 -7.66 12.54
N PHE A 257 20.31 -7.37 11.55
CA PHE A 257 20.00 -8.29 10.45
C PHE A 257 20.91 -8.02 9.24
N ARG A 258 22.19 -8.38 9.38
CA ARG A 258 23.18 -8.20 8.31
C ARG A 258 23.12 -9.35 7.30
N ILE A 259 22.78 -9.04 6.06
CA ILE A 259 22.78 -10.02 4.94
C ILE A 259 24.15 -10.68 4.76
N LYS A 260 25.24 -9.95 5.03
CA LYS A 260 26.61 -10.44 4.83
C LYS A 260 26.95 -11.65 5.69
N ASP A 261 26.36 -11.69 6.88
CA ASP A 261 26.64 -12.72 7.87
C ASP A 261 25.66 -13.90 7.77
N LEU A 262 24.65 -13.78 6.91
CA LEU A 262 23.61 -14.79 6.72
C LEU A 262 24.18 -15.97 5.93
N ASP A 263 24.12 -17.16 6.52
CA ASP A 263 24.48 -18.40 5.83
C ASP A 263 23.36 -18.81 4.85
N PHE A 264 23.55 -18.44 3.58
CA PHE A 264 22.62 -18.77 2.50
C PHE A 264 22.48 -20.28 2.27
N ALA A 265 23.55 -21.07 2.47
CA ALA A 265 23.50 -22.51 2.25
C ALA A 265 22.66 -23.17 3.34
N ALA A 266 22.86 -22.79 4.59
CA ALA A 266 22.09 -23.31 5.70
C ALA A 266 20.63 -22.86 5.68
N LEU A 267 20.38 -21.61 5.30
CA LEU A 267 19.02 -21.10 5.07
C LEU A 267 18.33 -21.87 3.94
N ALA A 268 19.02 -22.10 2.81
CA ALA A 268 18.46 -22.85 1.68
C ALA A 268 18.13 -24.31 2.05
N ARG A 269 18.96 -24.94 2.89
CA ARG A 269 18.64 -26.26 3.48
C ARG A 269 17.39 -26.18 4.36
N GLY A 270 17.26 -25.16 5.21
CA GLY A 270 16.07 -24.93 6.03
C GLY A 270 14.78 -24.79 5.21
N PHE A 271 14.83 -24.14 4.05
CA PHE A 271 13.69 -24.05 3.11
C PHE A 271 13.48 -25.31 2.26
N ALA A 272 14.25 -26.38 2.49
CA ALA A 272 14.24 -27.63 1.72
C ALA A 272 14.37 -27.41 0.20
N LEU A 273 15.21 -26.46 -0.20
CA LEU A 273 15.40 -26.16 -1.62
C LEU A 273 16.17 -27.28 -2.31
N LEU A 274 15.70 -27.66 -3.51
CA LEU A 274 16.41 -28.60 -4.39
C LEU A 274 17.56 -27.90 -5.14
N ARG A 275 17.38 -26.62 -5.46
CA ARG A 275 18.35 -25.75 -6.13
C ARG A 275 18.26 -24.32 -5.60
N LEU A 276 19.32 -23.54 -5.77
CA LEU A 276 19.31 -22.12 -5.42
C LEU A 276 18.61 -21.26 -6.48
N PRO A 277 17.88 -20.21 -6.09
CA PRO A 277 17.32 -19.23 -7.03
C PRO A 277 18.40 -18.36 -7.65
N LYS A 278 18.14 -17.87 -8.87
CA LYS A 278 18.93 -16.78 -9.46
C LYS A 278 18.40 -15.46 -8.88
N MET A 279 19.19 -14.80 -8.04
CA MET A 279 18.86 -13.49 -7.47
C MET A 279 20.11 -12.59 -7.37
N PRO A 280 19.97 -11.25 -7.36
CA PRO A 280 21.10 -10.32 -7.27
C PRO A 280 22.04 -10.60 -6.10
N GLU A 281 21.50 -11.00 -4.95
CA GLU A 281 22.21 -11.21 -3.69
C GLU A 281 23.10 -12.46 -3.68
N LEU A 282 22.79 -13.44 -4.55
CA LEU A 282 23.55 -14.67 -4.75
C LEU A 282 24.49 -14.59 -5.97
N ARG A 283 24.47 -13.50 -6.73
CA ARG A 283 25.24 -13.36 -7.97
C ARG A 283 26.74 -13.28 -7.66
N GLY A 284 27.53 -14.19 -8.24
CA GLY A 284 28.99 -14.21 -8.08
C GLY A 284 29.50 -14.89 -6.81
N LYS A 285 28.63 -15.50 -5.99
CA LYS A 285 29.02 -16.29 -4.82
C LYS A 285 28.93 -17.80 -5.11
N THR A 286 29.91 -18.55 -4.63
CA THR A 286 29.90 -20.02 -4.67
C THR A 286 29.54 -20.57 -3.30
N PHE A 287 28.74 -21.64 -3.28
CA PHE A 287 28.23 -22.24 -2.03
C PHE A 287 28.61 -23.72 -1.97
N PRO A 288 29.81 -24.06 -1.48
CA PRO A 288 30.26 -25.45 -1.41
C PRO A 288 29.42 -26.31 -0.44
N ASP A 289 28.87 -25.70 0.61
CA ASP A 289 28.09 -26.39 1.64
C ASP A 289 26.64 -26.74 1.21
N PHE A 290 26.22 -26.32 0.01
CA PHE A 290 24.90 -26.63 -0.53
C PHE A 290 25.00 -27.72 -1.59
N LYS A 291 24.70 -28.96 -1.20
CA LYS A 291 24.61 -30.10 -2.12
C LYS A 291 23.36 -29.96 -2.98
N GLN A 292 23.54 -29.51 -4.22
CA GLN A 292 22.45 -29.46 -5.21
C GLN A 292 22.10 -30.89 -5.65
N GLU A 293 20.81 -31.21 -5.68
CA GLU A 293 20.36 -32.49 -6.23
C GLU A 293 20.42 -32.40 -7.76
N ALA A 294 21.00 -33.41 -8.42
CA ALA A 294 21.18 -33.48 -9.87
C ALA A 294 19.88 -33.75 -10.65
N ILE A 295 18.75 -33.26 -10.13
CA ILE A 295 17.42 -33.49 -10.69
C ILE A 295 17.07 -32.30 -11.60
N ASN A 296 16.67 -32.59 -12.84
CA ASN A 296 16.18 -31.57 -13.75
C ASN A 296 14.85 -31.01 -13.23
N THR A 297 14.93 -29.84 -12.60
CA THR A 297 13.81 -29.17 -11.94
C THR A 297 12.63 -28.93 -12.87
N ASP A 298 12.85 -28.79 -14.18
CA ASP A 298 11.80 -28.46 -15.14
C ASP A 298 10.86 -29.64 -15.43
N SER A 299 11.26 -30.84 -15.03
CA SER A 299 10.45 -32.07 -15.11
C SER A 299 9.38 -32.19 -14.00
N ILE A 300 9.49 -31.41 -12.92
CA ILE A 300 8.54 -31.47 -11.80
C ILE A 300 7.18 -30.94 -12.24
N ARG A 301 6.14 -31.78 -12.14
CA ARG A 301 4.76 -31.47 -12.54
C ARG A 301 3.95 -30.90 -11.37
N PHE A 302 2.94 -30.08 -11.68
CA PHE A 302 1.92 -29.72 -10.70
C PHE A 302 1.03 -30.93 -10.39
N LYS A 303 0.72 -31.15 -9.11
CA LYS A 303 -0.27 -32.17 -8.71
C LYS A 303 -1.68 -31.83 -9.23
N ASP A 304 -1.98 -30.55 -9.37
CA ASP A 304 -3.24 -30.04 -9.92
C ASP A 304 -3.22 -30.03 -11.45
N LYS A 305 -4.11 -30.82 -12.06
CA LYS A 305 -4.24 -30.99 -13.52
C LYS A 305 -4.56 -29.67 -14.24
N ASN A 306 -5.32 -28.77 -13.62
CA ASN A 306 -5.69 -27.50 -14.25
C ASN A 306 -4.50 -26.54 -14.34
N ARG A 307 -3.70 -26.48 -13.28
CA ARG A 307 -2.47 -25.67 -13.24
C ARG A 307 -1.41 -26.21 -14.18
N GLU A 308 -1.28 -27.54 -14.32
CA GLU A 308 -0.34 -28.13 -15.28
C GLU A 308 -0.74 -27.82 -16.73
N LYS A 309 -2.03 -27.88 -17.07
CA LYS A 309 -2.53 -27.47 -18.40
C LYS A 309 -2.20 -26.01 -18.71
N GLN A 310 -2.42 -25.11 -17.74
CA GLN A 310 -2.06 -23.69 -17.88
C GLN A 310 -0.55 -23.49 -18.07
N ARG A 311 0.27 -24.24 -17.33
CA ARG A 311 1.74 -24.21 -17.46
C ARG A 311 2.19 -24.69 -18.84
N GLN A 312 1.63 -25.80 -19.33
CA GLN A 312 1.96 -26.34 -20.65
C GLN A 312 1.61 -25.35 -21.76
N LYS A 313 0.45 -24.70 -21.66
CA LYS A 313 0.05 -23.61 -22.56
C LYS A 313 1.07 -22.46 -22.51
N TRP A 314 1.44 -22.01 -21.31
CA TRP A 314 2.42 -20.94 -21.15
C TRP A 314 3.83 -21.30 -21.68
N LEU A 315 4.27 -22.55 -21.50
CA LEU A 315 5.54 -23.04 -22.05
C LEU A 315 5.50 -23.16 -23.57
N ALA A 316 4.36 -23.54 -24.15
CA ALA A 316 4.15 -23.54 -25.60
C ALA A 316 4.19 -22.11 -26.15
N ASP A 317 3.48 -21.17 -25.52
CA ASP A 317 3.48 -19.75 -25.88
C ASP A 317 4.90 -19.14 -25.79
N LEU A 318 5.71 -19.56 -24.82
CA LEU A 318 7.11 -19.12 -24.71
C LEU A 318 7.99 -19.68 -25.82
N LYS A 319 7.87 -20.97 -26.14
CA LYS A 319 8.61 -21.59 -27.24
C LYS A 319 8.25 -20.96 -28.58
N GLU A 320 6.98 -20.64 -28.77
CA GLU A 320 6.48 -19.92 -29.96
C GLU A 320 7.02 -18.47 -30.02
N LYS A 321 7.21 -17.82 -28.88
CA LYS A 321 7.85 -16.49 -28.81
C LYS A 321 9.37 -16.52 -28.98
N GLU A 322 10.03 -17.63 -28.62
CA GLU A 322 11.47 -17.85 -28.80
C GLU A 322 11.84 -18.31 -30.21
N THR A 323 10.91 -18.91 -30.98
CA THR A 323 11.12 -19.05 -32.42
C THR A 323 11.26 -17.66 -33.04
N PRO A 324 12.36 -17.38 -33.76
CA PRO A 324 12.66 -16.03 -34.20
C PRO A 324 11.69 -15.63 -35.31
N LEU A 325 10.59 -14.97 -34.94
CA LEU A 325 9.93 -14.04 -35.84
C LEU A 325 11.03 -13.09 -36.33
N LYS A 326 11.31 -13.09 -37.64
CA LYS A 326 12.23 -12.15 -38.30
C LYS A 326 11.84 -10.74 -37.87
N LYS A 327 12.48 -10.23 -36.81
CA LYS A 327 12.32 -8.85 -36.40
C LYS A 327 13.01 -8.02 -37.46
N ASN A 328 12.23 -7.45 -38.36
CA ASN A 328 12.67 -6.32 -39.16
C ASN A 328 13.20 -5.28 -38.18
N PHE A 329 14.53 -5.15 -38.11
CA PHE A 329 15.19 -4.13 -37.31
C PHE A 329 14.73 -2.77 -37.84
N ILE A 330 13.70 -2.20 -37.22
CA ILE A 330 13.40 -0.79 -37.39
C ILE A 330 14.55 -0.08 -36.70
N LYS A 331 15.50 0.44 -37.50
CA LYS A 331 16.57 1.31 -37.03
C LYS A 331 15.96 2.39 -36.12
N ASN A 332 16.31 2.36 -34.83
CA ASN A 332 15.92 3.42 -33.90
C ASN A 332 16.36 4.76 -34.48
N LYS A 333 15.40 5.66 -34.75
CA LYS A 333 15.73 7.02 -35.19
C LYS A 333 16.53 7.70 -34.06
N ALA A 334 17.65 8.31 -34.42
CA ALA A 334 18.54 9.02 -33.52
C ALA A 334 17.77 9.92 -32.52
N TRP A 335 18.24 9.94 -31.28
CA TRP A 335 17.66 10.68 -30.13
C TRP A 335 17.26 12.14 -30.46
N SER A 336 18.04 12.82 -31.31
CA SER A 336 17.74 14.19 -31.76
C SER A 336 16.40 14.31 -32.49
N LYS A 337 16.03 13.31 -33.30
CA LYS A 337 14.75 13.28 -34.03
C LYS A 337 13.56 13.03 -33.10
N GLN A 338 13.77 12.33 -31.97
CA GLN A 338 12.75 12.15 -30.93
C GLN A 338 12.55 13.42 -30.10
N LYS A 339 13.62 14.15 -29.78
CA LYS A 339 13.56 15.44 -29.05
C LYS A 339 12.74 16.47 -29.82
N ASN A 340 13.01 16.65 -31.12
CA ASN A 340 12.24 17.58 -31.97
C ASN A 340 10.76 17.20 -32.09
N LYS A 341 10.43 15.90 -32.10
CA LYS A 341 9.02 15.44 -32.16
C LYS A 341 8.30 15.72 -30.84
N LYS A 342 8.98 15.56 -29.70
CA LYS A 342 8.43 15.85 -28.37
C LYS A 342 8.22 17.36 -28.18
N GLU A 343 9.15 18.19 -28.65
CA GLU A 343 9.00 19.65 -28.65
C GLU A 343 7.86 20.12 -29.57
N ARG A 344 7.73 19.57 -30.78
CA ARG A 344 6.60 19.87 -31.68
C ARG A 344 5.25 19.48 -31.07
N LYS A 345 5.17 18.33 -30.35
CA LYS A 345 3.96 17.95 -29.62
C LYS A 345 3.66 18.90 -28.46
N LYS A 346 4.68 19.36 -27.72
CA LYS A 346 4.52 20.36 -26.67
C LYS A 346 4.01 21.69 -27.24
N LYS A 347 4.59 22.19 -28.34
CA LYS A 347 4.11 23.40 -29.02
C LYS A 347 2.68 23.28 -29.53
N LYS A 348 2.30 22.13 -30.10
CA LYS A 348 0.90 21.87 -30.52
C LYS A 348 -0.08 21.80 -29.33
N ALA A 349 0.33 21.21 -28.21
CA ALA A 349 -0.49 21.14 -27.01
C ALA A 349 -0.65 22.52 -26.35
N SER A 350 0.41 23.34 -26.33
CA SER A 350 0.32 24.74 -25.89
C SER A 350 -0.58 25.58 -26.79
N LYS A 351 -0.52 25.37 -28.12
CA LYS A 351 -1.41 26.05 -29.06
C LYS A 351 -2.88 25.67 -28.86
N ARG A 352 -3.17 24.38 -28.65
CA ARG A 352 -4.52 23.90 -28.31
C ARG A 352 -5.05 24.45 -26.98
N LYS A 353 -4.18 24.59 -25.97
CA LYS A 353 -4.57 25.24 -24.71
C LYS A 353 -4.88 26.73 -24.88
N LEU A 354 -4.13 27.42 -25.75
CA LEU A 354 -4.44 28.82 -26.11
C LEU A 354 -5.74 28.93 -26.89
N ASP A 355 -6.01 27.98 -27.80
CA ASP A 355 -7.23 27.95 -28.60
C ASP A 355 -8.46 27.53 -27.74
N GLU A 356 -8.28 26.72 -26.69
CA GLU A 356 -9.34 26.35 -25.71
C GLU A 356 -9.61 27.46 -24.67
N GLU A 357 -8.70 28.42 -24.51
CA GLU A 357 -8.82 29.56 -23.58
C GLU A 357 -9.31 30.83 -24.30
N SER A 358 -9.59 30.74 -25.61
CA SER A 358 -10.09 31.84 -26.46
C SER A 358 -11.61 31.82 -26.72
N ASP A 359 -12.38 30.93 -26.09
CA ASP A 359 -13.86 30.96 -26.09
C ASP A 359 -14.40 31.87 -24.97
N VAL A 360 -13.83 33.07 -24.84
CA VAL A 360 -14.42 34.20 -24.11
C VAL A 360 -14.63 35.28 -25.16
N ASP A 361 -15.87 35.72 -25.35
CA ASP A 361 -16.28 36.62 -26.44
C ASP A 361 -15.29 37.80 -26.59
N ASN A 362 -14.66 37.90 -27.76
CA ASN A 362 -13.57 38.85 -28.04
C ASN A 362 -13.97 40.33 -27.89
N GLU A 363 -15.27 40.62 -27.84
CA GLU A 363 -15.82 41.97 -27.65
C GLU A 363 -15.67 42.41 -26.19
N ASP A 364 -16.05 41.57 -25.22
CA ASP A 364 -15.95 41.87 -23.77
C ASP A 364 -14.49 42.06 -23.33
N LEU A 365 -13.56 41.28 -23.88
CA LEU A 365 -12.14 41.37 -23.53
C LEU A 365 -11.47 42.63 -24.12
N ASN A 366 -11.91 43.08 -25.29
CA ASN A 366 -11.43 44.31 -25.91
C ASN A 366 -11.98 45.57 -25.21
N GLU A 367 -13.23 45.52 -24.75
CA GLU A 367 -13.84 46.59 -23.95
C GLU A 367 -13.08 46.80 -22.63
N LEU A 368 -12.84 45.72 -21.89
CA LEU A 368 -12.01 45.73 -20.67
C LEU A 368 -10.58 46.22 -20.90
N LEU A 369 -9.97 45.88 -22.04
CA LEU A 369 -8.63 46.38 -22.39
C LEU A 369 -8.61 47.88 -22.70
N ASN A 370 -9.70 48.43 -23.23
CA ASN A 370 -9.80 49.85 -23.53
C ASN A 370 -10.04 50.68 -22.25
N ASP A 371 -10.91 50.18 -21.36
CA ASP A 371 -11.18 50.79 -20.06
C ASP A 371 -9.94 50.80 -19.17
N THR A 372 -9.20 49.69 -19.13
CA THR A 372 -7.94 49.63 -18.38
C THR A 372 -6.85 50.53 -18.96
N ARG A 373 -6.89 50.86 -20.26
CA ARG A 373 -6.00 51.85 -20.90
C ARG A 373 -6.39 53.28 -20.55
N LEU A 374 -7.68 53.61 -20.55
CA LEU A 374 -8.20 54.92 -20.14
C LEU A 374 -7.88 55.18 -18.66
N LEU A 375 -8.09 54.19 -17.79
CA LEU A 375 -7.78 54.30 -16.36
C LEU A 375 -6.28 54.54 -16.09
N LYS A 376 -5.41 53.94 -16.92
CA LYS A 376 -3.95 54.18 -16.87
C LYS A 376 -3.56 55.57 -17.38
N LYS A 377 -4.32 56.15 -18.32
CA LYS A 377 -4.10 57.53 -18.79
C LYS A 377 -4.57 58.55 -17.74
N LEU A 378 -5.68 58.29 -17.05
CA LEU A 378 -6.17 59.09 -15.92
C LEU A 378 -5.15 59.09 -14.76
N LYS A 379 -4.68 57.90 -14.33
CA LYS A 379 -3.65 57.77 -13.29
C LYS A 379 -2.31 58.41 -13.65
N LYS A 380 -2.05 58.67 -14.94
CA LYS A 380 -0.86 59.37 -15.43
C LYS A 380 -1.11 60.85 -15.73
N GLY A 381 -2.30 61.37 -15.39
CA GLY A 381 -2.68 62.78 -15.57
C GLY A 381 -2.80 63.23 -17.02
N LYS A 382 -2.96 62.31 -17.97
CA LYS A 382 -3.01 62.60 -19.42
C LYS A 382 -4.42 62.90 -19.95
N ILE A 383 -5.44 62.70 -19.12
CA ILE A 383 -6.86 62.99 -19.37
C ILE A 383 -7.47 63.49 -18.06
N SER A 384 -8.49 64.35 -18.15
CA SER A 384 -9.24 64.83 -16.99
C SER A 384 -10.25 63.78 -16.51
N GLU A 385 -10.70 63.90 -15.26
CA GLU A 385 -11.70 62.99 -14.66
C GLU A 385 -13.07 63.13 -15.35
N GLU A 386 -13.42 64.34 -15.78
CA GLU A 386 -14.65 64.65 -16.52
C GLU A 386 -14.66 64.05 -17.94
N ASP A 387 -13.51 64.00 -18.61
CA ASP A 387 -13.37 63.37 -19.93
C ASP A 387 -13.38 61.84 -19.84
N PHE A 388 -12.90 61.28 -18.72
CA PHE A 388 -12.93 59.85 -18.46
C PHE A 388 -14.37 59.35 -18.26
N ASP A 389 -15.19 60.08 -17.50
CA ASP A 389 -16.58 59.71 -17.22
C ASP A 389 -17.50 59.82 -18.45
N LYS A 390 -17.25 60.79 -19.34
CA LYS A 390 -17.97 60.89 -20.63
C LYS A 390 -17.69 59.70 -21.56
N HIS A 391 -16.46 59.17 -21.55
CA HIS A 391 -16.10 58.02 -22.37
C HIS A 391 -16.75 56.72 -21.87
N LEU A 392 -16.82 56.52 -20.55
CA LEU A 392 -17.46 55.34 -19.95
C LEU A 392 -18.99 55.33 -20.16
N SER A 393 -19.63 56.51 -20.09
CA SER A 393 -21.09 56.63 -20.20
C SER A 393 -21.61 56.48 -21.64
N SER A 394 -20.78 56.73 -22.66
CA SER A 394 -21.16 56.54 -24.08
C SER A 394 -21.18 55.08 -24.54
N ALA A 395 -20.45 54.18 -23.86
CA ALA A 395 -20.32 52.76 -24.23
C ALA A 395 -21.55 51.90 -23.85
N GLY A 396 -22.37 52.35 -22.89
CA GLY A 396 -23.48 51.58 -22.33
C GLY A 396 -24.81 51.55 -23.11
N SER A 397 -24.87 52.05 -24.36
CA SER A 397 -26.15 52.27 -25.07
C SER A 397 -26.63 51.14 -26.00
N SER A 398 -25.92 50.02 -26.13
CA SER A 398 -26.32 48.91 -27.02
C SER A 398 -26.80 47.65 -26.28
N ARG A 399 -27.83 47.76 -25.44
CA ARG A 399 -28.65 46.60 -25.01
C ARG A 399 -30.14 46.85 -25.27
N PRO A 400 -30.84 45.99 -26.02
CA PRO A 400 -32.29 46.07 -26.16
C PRO A 400 -32.96 45.68 -24.83
N LYS A 401 -34.03 46.39 -24.45
CA LYS A 401 -34.89 46.07 -23.30
C LYS A 401 -35.52 44.67 -23.47
N PRO A 402 -35.74 43.89 -22.39
CA PRO A 402 -36.48 42.63 -22.48
C PRO A 402 -37.94 42.90 -22.85
N ALA A 403 -38.47 42.12 -23.79
CA ALA A 403 -39.88 42.11 -24.14
C ALA A 403 -40.74 41.60 -22.97
N GLU A 404 -41.87 42.25 -22.75
CA GLU A 404 -42.93 41.83 -21.83
C GLU A 404 -43.47 40.45 -22.24
N VAL A 405 -43.62 39.56 -21.25
CA VAL A 405 -44.28 38.26 -21.41
C VAL A 405 -45.77 38.51 -21.28
N ASP A 406 -46.48 38.32 -22.39
CA ASP A 406 -47.93 38.28 -22.48
C ASP A 406 -48.43 36.97 -21.85
N SER A 407 -49.05 37.05 -20.68
CA SER A 407 -49.78 35.95 -20.05
C SER A 407 -51.27 36.12 -20.36
N SER A 408 -51.73 35.35 -21.33
CA SER A 408 -53.16 35.09 -21.55
C SER A 408 -53.63 34.06 -20.54
N ASP A 409 -54.25 34.53 -19.45
CA ASP A 409 -55.25 33.78 -18.71
C ASP A 409 -56.61 34.36 -19.08
N GLY A 410 -57.41 33.56 -19.78
CA GLY A 410 -58.82 33.78 -19.97
C GLY A 410 -59.60 32.95 -18.95
N ASP A 411 -60.52 33.62 -18.26
CA ASP A 411 -61.81 33.14 -17.73
C ASP A 411 -62.54 34.46 -17.36
N GLY A 412 -63.66 34.83 -17.94
CA GLY A 412 -64.94 34.14 -17.86
C GLY A 412 -65.81 34.90 -16.85
N GLU A 413 -66.98 35.35 -17.29
CA GLU A 413 -67.98 36.20 -16.60
C GLU A 413 -68.23 35.95 -15.10
#